data_AF-A0A4Y2J5X6-F1
#
_entry.id   AF-A0A4Y2J5X6-F1
#
_cell.length_a   1.000
_cell.length_b   1.000
_cell.length_c   1.000
_cell.angle_alpha   90.00
_cell.angle_beta   90.00
_cell.angle_gamma   90.00
#
_symmetry.space_group_name_H-M   'P 1'
#
loop_
_entity.id
_entity.type
_entity.pdbx_description
1 polymer ?
#
loop_
_entity_poly.entity_id
_entity_poly.type
_entity_poly.pdbx_seq_one_letter_code
_entity_poly.pdbx_strand_id
1 'polypeptide(L)'
;MTDSCEIDVKVGGSIVISNTEETVTESRKGSIAKEESALEKTSRKRAIGKTVVWKTFKSFVFLICLIFLIIQSVEFFNIYYKYPTTIVTDVTVAKEFKLPAITLCFRTTISFKEFCSYEPDQCEKPRNMEEFCRKHTYDCRNGTTNSKIPKKDLAASLYMQLYLLNDSYNDARLFEEYDYSSKVRTFIENYFPVLKCYSENLHLYRSRSKLKTKKLTFDDEWRGLFSHIFLDQRNIEPFFPAYEPQVLLGIHSPYVPIEIGDLHAIIPGTKYDIYVQLEKEEHLLPPPYQTGCKDNAPSENAEESTSPNSFQMCLDMCRSEYAKAVKGCNEGMSMVSSELDLCYGDDDDDRPSIPSEQLVELQDKQLHCFQNCKQGCLAVRIGFIPPGFTECPRRTLKIFQDKARLLDCNFRLCISGTTAVTGL
;
A
#
# COMPACT_ATOMS: atom_id res chain seq x y z
N MET A 1 -46.22 -16.76 -19.36
CA MET A 1 -45.60 -15.55 -19.92
C MET A 1 -44.11 -15.76 -19.86
N THR A 2 -43.54 -16.02 -21.03
CA THR A 2 -42.14 -16.31 -21.29
C THR A 2 -41.42 -14.99 -21.53
N ASP A 3 -40.59 -14.56 -20.57
CA ASP A 3 -39.64 -13.47 -20.80
C ASP A 3 -38.23 -14.04 -20.82
N SER A 4 -37.74 -14.20 -22.05
CA SER A 4 -36.33 -14.33 -22.37
C SER A 4 -35.65 -12.98 -22.17
N CYS A 5 -34.60 -12.92 -21.35
CA CYS A 5 -33.75 -11.74 -21.29
C CYS A 5 -32.43 -12.04 -22.01
N GLU A 6 -32.18 -11.21 -23.02
CA GLU A 6 -31.09 -11.23 -23.99
C GLU A 6 -29.70 -11.27 -23.34
N ILE A 7 -28.81 -12.01 -24.01
CA ILE A 7 -27.38 -12.06 -23.76
C ILE A 7 -26.77 -10.81 -24.42
N ASP A 8 -26.17 -9.95 -23.61
CA ASP A 8 -25.49 -8.76 -24.10
C ASP A 8 -24.13 -9.14 -24.73
N VAL A 9 -23.94 -8.62 -25.94
CA VAL A 9 -22.92 -9.02 -26.91
C VAL A 9 -21.59 -8.36 -26.57
N LYS A 10 -20.53 -9.17 -26.49
CA LYS A 10 -19.14 -8.72 -26.46
C LYS A 10 -18.84 -7.94 -27.74
N VAL A 11 -18.77 -6.61 -27.66
CA VAL A 11 -18.24 -5.76 -28.74
C VAL A 11 -16.71 -5.88 -28.73
N GLY A 12 -16.21 -6.95 -29.32
CA GLY A 12 -14.82 -7.07 -29.75
C GLY A 12 -14.65 -6.33 -31.07
N GLY A 13 -14.14 -5.11 -31.02
CA GLY A 13 -13.72 -4.36 -32.20
C GLY A 13 -12.49 -5.02 -32.84
N SER A 14 -12.71 -6.01 -33.69
CA SER A 14 -11.72 -6.52 -34.64
C SER A 14 -11.66 -5.57 -35.82
N ILE A 15 -10.53 -4.88 -36.00
CA ILE A 15 -10.22 -4.20 -37.25
C ILE A 15 -9.84 -5.29 -38.26
N VAL A 16 -10.84 -5.80 -38.96
CA VAL A 16 -10.66 -6.63 -40.16
C VAL A 16 -10.36 -5.68 -41.31
N ILE A 17 -9.10 -5.65 -41.75
CA ILE A 17 -8.69 -5.00 -42.99
C ILE A 17 -9.17 -5.92 -44.12
N SER A 18 -10.32 -5.61 -44.71
CA SER A 18 -10.80 -6.26 -45.93
C SER A 18 -10.00 -5.72 -47.11
N ASN A 19 -9.23 -6.58 -47.76
CA ASN A 19 -8.60 -6.27 -49.04
C ASN A 19 -9.70 -6.01 -50.08
N THR A 20 -9.78 -4.78 -50.56
CA THR A 20 -10.64 -4.42 -51.69
C THR A 20 -10.09 -5.11 -52.94
N GLU A 21 -10.79 -6.13 -53.39
CA GLU A 21 -10.53 -6.82 -54.64
C GLU A 21 -10.77 -5.84 -55.80
N GLU A 22 -9.69 -5.51 -56.50
CA GLU A 22 -9.69 -4.56 -57.60
C GLU A 22 -10.35 -5.21 -58.83
N THR A 23 -11.62 -4.91 -59.05
CA THR A 23 -12.38 -5.35 -60.24
C THR A 23 -11.76 -4.79 -61.51
N VAL A 24 -10.96 -5.63 -62.18
CA VAL A 24 -10.50 -5.46 -63.56
C VAL A 24 -11.71 -5.39 -64.48
N THR A 25 -12.02 -4.19 -65.00
CA THR A 25 -13.05 -4.02 -66.03
C THR A 25 -12.42 -4.20 -67.42
N GLU A 26 -12.78 -5.32 -68.02
CA GLU A 26 -12.39 -5.79 -69.33
C GLU A 26 -13.00 -4.91 -70.44
N SER A 27 -12.13 -4.26 -71.20
CA SER A 27 -12.16 -4.04 -72.66
C SER A 27 -13.51 -4.24 -73.40
N ARG A 28 -14.15 -3.12 -73.78
CA ARG A 28 -15.10 -3.07 -74.92
C ARG A 28 -14.37 -2.59 -76.18
N LYS A 29 -13.99 -3.55 -77.04
CA LYS A 29 -13.60 -3.32 -78.45
C LYS A 29 -14.85 -2.96 -79.25
N GLY A 30 -14.88 -1.76 -79.81
CA GLY A 30 -15.91 -1.29 -80.74
C GLY A 30 -15.29 -0.39 -81.79
N SER A 31 -15.10 -0.95 -82.97
CA SER A 31 -14.60 -0.37 -84.21
C SER A 31 -15.27 0.95 -84.62
N ILE A 32 -14.48 2.00 -84.87
CA ILE A 32 -14.86 3.07 -85.80
C ILE A 32 -13.67 3.40 -86.71
N ALA A 33 -13.99 3.50 -88.00
CA ALA A 33 -13.11 3.53 -89.14
C ALA A 33 -12.42 4.88 -89.38
N LYS A 34 -11.13 4.80 -89.73
CA LYS A 34 -10.52 5.25 -90.99
C LYS A 34 -11.07 6.55 -91.66
N GLU A 35 -10.62 7.71 -91.16
CA GLU A 35 -10.44 9.01 -91.85
C GLU A 35 -9.81 9.92 -90.77
N GLU A 36 -8.70 10.66 -90.90
CA GLU A 36 -8.12 11.40 -92.01
C GLU A 36 -6.57 11.37 -91.91
N SER A 37 -5.93 10.99 -93.01
CA SER A 37 -4.49 11.10 -93.21
C SER A 37 -4.14 12.44 -93.85
N ALA A 38 -3.86 13.48 -93.05
CA ALA A 38 -3.06 14.64 -93.50
C ALA A 38 -2.68 15.60 -92.35
N LEU A 39 -3.44 15.64 -91.25
CA LEU A 39 -3.23 16.60 -90.16
C LEU A 39 -2.38 16.05 -88.99
N GLU A 40 -1.67 14.93 -89.18
CA GLU A 40 -1.01 14.21 -88.07
C GLU A 40 0.49 14.58 -87.89
N LYS A 41 1.10 15.26 -88.87
CA LYS A 41 2.54 15.59 -88.81
C LYS A 41 2.86 16.89 -88.05
N THR A 42 1.89 17.80 -87.89
CA THR A 42 2.05 19.05 -87.11
C THR A 42 1.58 18.94 -85.66
N SER A 43 0.73 17.97 -85.30
CA SER A 43 0.26 17.78 -83.91
C SER A 43 1.23 16.96 -83.04
N ARG A 44 2.03 16.06 -83.63
CA ARG A 44 3.00 15.21 -82.92
C ARG A 44 4.07 16.00 -82.17
N LYS A 45 4.54 17.13 -82.73
CA LYS A 45 5.49 18.02 -82.03
C LYS A 45 4.84 18.79 -80.88
N ARG A 46 3.53 19.09 -80.96
CA ARG A 46 2.76 19.75 -79.89
C ARG A 46 2.36 18.76 -78.78
N ALA A 47 2.19 17.48 -79.10
CA ALA A 47 1.94 16.41 -78.13
C ALA A 47 3.18 16.08 -77.27
N ILE A 48 4.39 16.09 -77.86
CA ILE A 48 5.64 15.85 -77.12
C ILE A 48 5.88 16.93 -76.07
N GLY A 49 5.64 18.22 -76.38
CA GLY A 49 5.77 19.31 -75.41
C GLY A 49 4.82 19.20 -74.20
N LYS A 50 3.58 18.75 -74.41
CA LYS A 50 2.60 18.53 -73.32
C LYS A 50 3.02 17.40 -72.39
N THR A 51 3.68 16.36 -72.89
CA THR A 51 4.13 15.24 -72.04
C THR A 51 5.26 15.61 -71.09
N VAL A 52 6.15 16.53 -71.49
CA VAL A 52 7.26 16.99 -70.63
C VAL A 52 6.73 17.87 -69.50
N VAL A 53 5.90 18.87 -69.79
CA VAL A 53 5.32 19.77 -68.78
C VAL A 53 4.48 18.99 -67.76
N TRP A 54 3.69 18.01 -68.23
CA TRP A 54 2.87 17.16 -67.36
C TRP A 54 3.72 16.26 -66.44
N LYS A 55 4.82 15.69 -66.94
CA LYS A 55 5.77 14.93 -66.12
C LYS A 55 6.42 15.80 -65.06
N THR A 56 6.83 17.02 -65.41
CA THR A 56 7.42 17.97 -64.45
C THR A 56 6.41 18.38 -63.38
N PHE A 57 5.17 18.70 -63.76
CA PHE A 57 4.11 19.02 -62.81
C PHE A 57 3.84 17.85 -61.85
N LYS A 58 3.70 16.62 -62.37
CA LYS A 58 3.55 15.40 -61.54
C LYS A 58 4.71 15.21 -60.57
N SER A 59 5.95 15.42 -61.03
CA SER A 59 7.13 15.34 -60.17
C SER A 59 7.10 16.38 -59.07
N PHE A 60 6.68 17.62 -59.36
CA PHE A 60 6.58 18.69 -58.36
C PHE A 60 5.50 18.41 -57.31
N VAL A 61 4.32 17.96 -57.74
CA VAL A 61 3.25 17.54 -56.83
C VAL A 61 3.71 16.39 -55.94
N PHE A 62 4.37 15.37 -56.52
CA PHE A 62 4.93 14.26 -55.75
C PHE A 62 5.96 14.72 -54.71
N LEU A 63 6.88 15.62 -55.09
CA LEU A 63 7.86 16.19 -54.16
C LEU A 63 7.21 16.99 -53.04
N ILE A 64 6.18 17.80 -53.32
CA ILE A 64 5.42 18.52 -52.30
C ILE A 64 4.75 17.53 -51.33
N CYS A 65 4.08 16.50 -51.84
CA CYS A 65 3.46 15.47 -51.01
C CYS A 65 4.50 14.74 -50.14
N LEU A 66 5.68 14.42 -50.71
CA LEU A 66 6.77 13.80 -49.97
C LEU A 66 7.31 14.71 -48.85
N ILE A 67 7.45 16.02 -49.11
CA ILE A 67 7.86 17.00 -48.09
C ILE A 67 6.85 17.05 -46.95
N PHE A 68 5.54 17.14 -47.24
CA PHE A 68 4.52 17.13 -46.21
C PHE A 68 4.49 15.84 -45.40
N LEU A 69 4.68 14.68 -46.06
CA LEU A 69 4.79 13.39 -45.39
C LEU A 69 5.99 13.38 -44.43
N ILE A 70 7.14 13.88 -44.85
CA ILE A 70 8.35 13.96 -43.99
C ILE A 70 8.11 14.89 -42.81
N ILE A 71 7.51 16.08 -43.01
CA ILE A 71 7.20 17.03 -41.94
C ILE A 71 6.27 16.39 -40.91
N GLN A 72 5.15 15.81 -41.35
CA GLN A 72 4.21 15.12 -40.47
C GLN A 72 4.86 13.94 -39.73
N SER A 73 5.74 13.20 -40.40
CA SER A 73 6.49 12.10 -39.78
C SER A 73 7.43 12.61 -38.69
N VAL A 74 8.18 13.69 -38.94
CA VAL A 74 9.08 14.31 -37.94
C VAL A 74 8.29 14.85 -36.75
N GLU A 75 7.16 15.50 -36.98
CA GLU A 75 6.27 15.96 -35.90
C GLU A 75 5.76 14.79 -35.06
N PHE A 76 5.31 13.71 -35.71
CA PHE A 76 4.87 12.49 -35.03
C PHE A 76 6.00 11.86 -34.22
N PHE A 77 7.21 11.75 -34.78
CA PHE A 77 8.39 11.25 -34.05
C PHE A 77 8.73 12.14 -32.86
N ASN A 78 8.67 13.46 -33.00
CA ASN A 78 8.92 14.40 -31.92
C ASN A 78 7.89 14.25 -30.77
N ILE A 79 6.64 13.96 -31.09
CA ILE A 79 5.61 13.66 -30.08
C ILE A 79 5.89 12.29 -29.44
N TYR A 80 6.22 11.28 -30.24
CA TYR A 80 6.54 9.93 -29.77
C TYR A 80 7.71 9.93 -28.79
N TYR A 81 8.82 10.61 -29.12
CA TYR A 81 10.01 10.70 -28.26
C TYR A 81 9.84 11.58 -27.01
N LYS A 82 8.73 12.32 -26.89
CA LYS A 82 8.35 12.98 -25.63
C LYS A 82 7.75 12.02 -24.61
N TYR A 83 7.40 10.80 -25.03
CA TYR A 83 6.74 9.78 -24.19
C TYR A 83 5.52 10.36 -23.43
N PRO A 84 4.55 10.99 -24.12
CA PRO A 84 3.39 11.56 -23.45
C PRO A 84 2.60 10.46 -22.73
N THR A 85 2.14 10.77 -21.52
CA THR A 85 1.33 9.86 -20.70
C THR A 85 -0.06 10.45 -20.49
N THR A 86 -1.10 9.61 -20.56
CA THR A 86 -2.46 9.96 -20.17
C THR A 86 -2.84 9.20 -18.90
N ILE A 87 -3.64 9.83 -18.03
CA ILE A 87 -4.17 9.18 -16.84
C ILE A 87 -5.50 8.52 -17.23
N VAL A 88 -5.58 7.20 -17.08
CA VAL A 88 -6.82 6.45 -17.24
C VAL A 88 -7.29 6.08 -15.84
N THR A 89 -8.50 6.52 -15.49
CA THR A 89 -9.15 6.13 -14.24
C THR A 89 -10.22 5.12 -14.58
N ASP A 90 -10.15 3.95 -13.98
CA ASP A 90 -11.16 2.90 -14.12
C ASP A 90 -11.69 2.54 -12.73
N VAL A 91 -13.00 2.34 -12.63
CA VAL A 91 -13.67 1.94 -11.39
C VAL A 91 -14.17 0.53 -11.62
N THR A 92 -13.34 -0.44 -11.24
CA THR A 92 -13.67 -1.85 -11.38
C THR A 92 -13.79 -2.51 -10.02
N VAL A 93 -14.67 -3.51 -9.96
CA VAL A 93 -14.65 -4.50 -8.89
C VAL A 93 -13.48 -5.43 -9.16
N ALA A 94 -12.40 -5.28 -8.41
CA ALA A 94 -11.28 -6.19 -8.49
C ALA A 94 -11.77 -7.61 -8.18
N LYS A 95 -11.49 -8.59 -9.05
CA LYS A 95 -11.83 -10.00 -8.78
C LYS A 95 -10.91 -10.63 -7.74
N GLU A 96 -9.68 -10.13 -7.69
CA GLU A 96 -8.63 -10.58 -6.79
C GLU A 96 -8.13 -9.38 -6.01
N PHE A 97 -8.00 -9.52 -4.70
CA PHE A 97 -7.45 -8.50 -3.83
C PHE A 97 -6.19 -9.00 -3.14
N LYS A 98 -5.13 -8.19 -3.14
CA LYS A 98 -3.93 -8.49 -2.34
C LYS A 98 -4.25 -8.23 -0.88
N LEU A 99 -3.97 -9.22 -0.02
CA LEU A 99 -4.16 -9.01 1.42
C LEU A 99 -3.38 -7.78 1.90
N PRO A 100 -3.99 -6.93 2.75
CA PRO A 100 -3.27 -5.87 3.43
C PRO A 100 -2.36 -6.46 4.52
N ALA A 101 -1.48 -5.65 5.07
CA ALA A 101 -0.88 -5.95 6.37
C ALA A 101 -1.85 -5.57 7.48
N ILE A 102 -2.01 -6.46 8.46
CA ILE A 102 -2.74 -6.18 9.70
C ILE A 102 -1.73 -6.11 10.82
N THR A 103 -1.62 -4.95 11.45
CA THR A 103 -0.61 -4.66 12.46
C THR A 103 -1.29 -4.37 13.79
N LEU A 104 -0.95 -5.12 14.83
CA LEU A 104 -1.41 -4.91 16.19
C LEU A 104 -0.25 -4.44 17.05
N CYS A 105 -0.35 -3.22 17.57
CA CYS A 105 0.65 -2.60 18.41
C CYS A 105 0.19 -2.53 19.86
N PHE A 106 1.08 -2.89 20.77
CA PHE A 106 0.84 -2.97 22.20
C PHE A 106 1.67 -1.90 22.91
N ARG A 107 1.02 -1.10 23.77
CA ARG A 107 1.69 -0.18 24.70
C ARG A 107 2.38 -0.92 25.85
N THR A 108 1.79 -2.03 26.28
CA THR A 108 2.35 -2.96 27.25
C THR A 108 1.87 -4.38 26.93
N THR A 109 2.72 -5.36 27.21
CA THR A 109 2.38 -6.79 27.15
C THR A 109 2.42 -7.45 28.54
N ILE A 110 2.89 -6.72 29.57
CA ILE A 110 3.00 -7.20 30.95
C ILE A 110 1.84 -6.70 31.81
N SER A 111 1.31 -7.60 32.66
CA SER A 111 0.27 -7.27 33.64
C SER A 111 0.85 -6.51 34.85
N PHE A 112 0.05 -5.69 35.54
CA PHE A 112 0.53 -4.99 36.76
C PHE A 112 0.97 -5.97 37.85
N LYS A 113 0.24 -7.08 38.00
CA LYS A 113 0.58 -8.10 38.99
C LYS A 113 1.95 -8.71 38.73
N GLU A 114 2.25 -8.99 37.47
CA GLU A 114 3.53 -9.55 37.05
C GLU A 114 4.64 -8.50 37.15
N PHE A 115 4.42 -7.28 36.64
CA PHE A 115 5.36 -6.18 36.77
C PHE A 115 5.70 -5.90 38.24
N CYS A 116 4.71 -5.74 39.13
CA CYS A 116 4.94 -5.47 40.55
C CYS A 116 5.49 -6.67 41.32
N SER A 117 5.48 -7.87 40.74
CA SER A 117 6.16 -9.03 41.30
C SER A 117 7.66 -9.00 41.01
N TYR A 118 8.06 -8.45 39.86
CA TYR A 118 9.47 -8.28 39.47
C TYR A 118 10.06 -6.98 40.04
N GLU A 119 9.30 -5.89 40.00
CA GLU A 119 9.72 -4.54 40.41
C GLU A 119 8.85 -4.00 41.56
N PRO A 120 8.87 -4.62 42.75
CA PRO A 120 8.00 -4.24 43.86
C PRO A 120 8.21 -2.80 44.36
N ASP A 121 9.42 -2.26 44.14
CA ASP A 121 9.82 -0.89 44.51
C ASP A 121 9.33 0.15 43.50
N GLN A 122 9.04 -0.27 42.26
CA GLN A 122 8.42 0.57 41.23
C GLN A 122 6.90 0.55 41.30
N CYS A 123 6.33 0.01 42.38
CA CYS A 123 4.89 -0.05 42.59
C CYS A 123 4.45 0.62 43.87
N GLU A 124 3.24 1.17 43.84
CA GLU A 124 2.58 1.82 44.96
C GLU A 124 1.17 1.28 45.16
N LYS A 125 0.61 1.52 46.34
CA LYS A 125 -0.77 1.19 46.63
C LYS A 125 -1.68 2.26 46.02
N PRO A 126 -2.78 1.90 45.32
CA PRO A 126 -3.73 2.87 44.81
C PRO A 126 -4.19 3.84 45.91
N ARG A 127 -4.16 5.15 45.63
CA ARG A 127 -4.59 6.19 46.58
C ARG A 127 -6.05 6.02 47.02
N ASN A 128 -6.90 5.54 46.10
CA ASN A 128 -8.29 5.21 46.35
C ASN A 128 -8.56 3.74 45.96
N MET A 129 -8.44 2.84 46.95
CA MET A 129 -8.67 1.41 46.74
C MET A 129 -10.11 1.10 46.32
N GLU A 130 -11.10 1.85 46.80
CA GLU A 130 -12.51 1.61 46.47
C GLU A 130 -12.78 1.91 44.99
N GLU A 131 -12.32 3.07 44.50
CA GLU A 131 -12.44 3.43 43.08
C GLU A 131 -11.67 2.45 42.19
N PHE A 132 -10.46 2.06 42.59
CA PHE A 132 -9.67 1.07 41.89
C PHE A 132 -10.42 -0.25 41.77
N CYS A 133 -10.91 -0.81 42.88
CA CYS A 133 -11.66 -2.06 42.87
C CYS A 133 -12.99 -2.00 42.13
N ARG A 134 -13.62 -0.83 42.06
CA ARG A 134 -14.82 -0.62 41.24
C ARG A 134 -14.53 -0.75 39.74
N LYS A 135 -13.34 -0.33 39.30
CA LYS A 135 -12.89 -0.47 37.89
C LYS A 135 -12.24 -1.83 37.61
N HIS A 136 -11.60 -2.42 38.61
CA HIS A 136 -10.80 -3.65 38.53
C HIS A 136 -11.36 -4.73 39.46
N THR A 137 -12.58 -5.17 39.20
CA THR A 137 -13.32 -6.07 40.11
C THR A 137 -12.63 -7.44 40.26
N TYR A 138 -11.96 -7.92 39.21
CA TYR A 138 -11.27 -9.20 39.22
C TYR A 138 -10.05 -9.20 40.15
N ASP A 139 -9.29 -8.10 40.17
CA ASP A 139 -8.09 -7.95 41.00
C ASP A 139 -8.40 -7.75 42.49
N CYS A 140 -9.65 -7.40 42.80
CA CYS A 140 -10.12 -7.17 44.17
C CYS A 140 -10.98 -8.30 44.76
N ARG A 141 -11.21 -9.41 44.02
CA ARG A 141 -12.19 -10.45 44.39
C ARG A 141 -11.92 -11.18 45.72
N ASN A 142 -10.67 -11.17 46.20
CA ASN A 142 -10.24 -11.89 47.41
C ASN A 142 -9.87 -10.98 48.59
N GLY A 143 -10.40 -9.76 48.67
CA GLY A 143 -10.15 -8.86 49.82
C GLY A 143 -8.73 -8.29 49.84
N THR A 144 -8.15 -8.04 48.67
CA THR A 144 -6.77 -7.59 48.47
C THR A 144 -6.57 -6.13 48.86
N THR A 145 -6.36 -5.89 50.16
CA THR A 145 -5.74 -4.65 50.66
C THR A 145 -4.28 -4.47 50.18
N ASN A 146 -3.72 -5.46 49.47
CA ASN A 146 -2.32 -5.49 49.04
C ASN A 146 -2.12 -5.34 47.53
N SER A 147 -3.16 -5.02 46.75
CA SER A 147 -2.97 -4.72 45.32
C SER A 147 -2.03 -3.54 45.17
N LYS A 148 -1.00 -3.72 44.35
CA LYS A 148 -0.04 -2.70 43.97
C LYS A 148 -0.20 -2.40 42.49
N ILE A 149 -0.02 -1.14 42.13
CA ILE A 149 0.02 -0.66 40.75
C ILE A 149 1.39 -0.05 40.49
N PRO A 150 1.90 -0.05 39.25
CA PRO A 150 3.16 0.64 38.97
C PRO A 150 3.02 2.13 39.28
N LYS A 151 4.10 2.73 39.77
CA LYS A 151 4.17 4.16 40.07
C LYS A 151 3.94 4.99 38.81
N LYS A 152 3.41 6.19 38.99
CA LYS A 152 3.17 7.15 37.89
C LYS A 152 4.35 8.08 37.71
N ASP A 153 5.54 7.51 37.57
CA ASP A 153 6.76 8.25 37.34
C ASP A 153 7.50 7.74 36.10
N LEU A 154 8.49 8.52 35.66
CA LEU A 154 9.29 8.20 34.48
C LEU A 154 10.08 6.89 34.68
N ALA A 155 10.53 6.63 35.90
CA ALA A 155 11.31 5.43 36.21
C ALA A 155 10.51 4.15 35.99
N ALA A 156 9.31 4.04 36.58
CA ALA A 156 8.44 2.89 36.37
C ALA A 156 8.09 2.70 34.88
N SER A 157 7.83 3.80 34.16
CA SER A 157 7.58 3.77 32.71
C SER A 157 8.78 3.20 31.93
N LEU A 158 10.01 3.61 32.27
CA LEU A 158 11.24 3.10 31.65
C LEU A 158 11.44 1.60 31.93
N TYR A 159 11.27 1.16 33.18
CA TYR A 159 11.35 -0.27 33.51
C TYR A 159 10.30 -1.08 32.74
N MET A 160 9.07 -0.57 32.63
CA MET A 160 8.03 -1.24 31.85
C MET A 160 8.38 -1.35 30.36
N GLN A 161 8.97 -0.30 29.78
CA GLN A 161 9.46 -0.36 28.41
C GLN A 161 10.52 -1.46 28.25
N LEU A 162 11.47 -1.58 29.19
CA LEU A 162 12.46 -2.66 29.17
C LEU A 162 11.81 -4.05 29.16
N TYR A 163 10.74 -4.26 29.93
CA TYR A 163 9.98 -5.53 29.91
C TYR A 163 9.20 -5.74 28.61
N LEU A 164 8.64 -4.69 28.02
CA LEU A 164 7.95 -4.76 26.73
C LEU A 164 8.91 -5.23 25.63
N LEU A 165 10.12 -4.69 25.64
CA LEU A 165 11.13 -4.93 24.61
C LEU A 165 11.71 -6.34 24.74
N ASN A 166 11.95 -6.78 25.97
CA ASN A 166 12.47 -8.12 26.25
C ASN A 166 11.49 -9.23 25.80
N ASP A 167 11.90 -9.97 24.78
CA ASP A 167 11.10 -11.01 24.11
C ASP A 167 10.78 -12.25 24.96
N SER A 168 11.34 -12.36 26.16
CA SER A 168 11.13 -13.54 27.00
C SER A 168 9.75 -13.61 27.65
N TYR A 169 8.96 -12.52 27.62
CA TYR A 169 7.74 -12.41 28.44
C TYR A 169 6.44 -12.59 27.65
N ASN A 170 5.80 -13.76 27.84
CA ASN A 170 4.36 -14.06 27.72
C ASN A 170 3.57 -13.56 26.49
N ASP A 171 4.20 -13.15 25.40
CA ASP A 171 3.51 -12.64 24.21
C ASP A 171 2.50 -13.64 23.60
N ALA A 172 2.78 -14.94 23.71
CA ALA A 172 1.88 -16.01 23.26
C ALA A 172 0.53 -16.02 24.00
N ARG A 173 0.45 -15.48 25.23
CA ARG A 173 -0.80 -15.45 26.01
C ARG A 173 -1.76 -14.35 25.57
N LEU A 174 -1.31 -13.38 24.79
CA LEU A 174 -2.17 -12.29 24.30
C LEU A 174 -3.13 -12.78 23.20
N PHE A 175 -2.84 -13.95 22.64
CA PHE A 175 -3.39 -14.50 21.43
C PHE A 175 -3.95 -15.90 21.70
N GLU A 176 -5.27 -16.06 21.81
CA GLU A 176 -5.88 -17.35 22.15
C GLU A 176 -5.78 -18.37 20.98
N GLU A 177 -6.01 -17.91 19.75
CA GLU A 177 -6.02 -18.75 18.53
C GLU A 177 -5.02 -18.27 17.46
N TYR A 178 -4.25 -17.23 17.76
CA TYR A 178 -3.47 -16.51 16.76
C TYR A 178 -2.01 -16.98 16.78
N ASP A 179 -1.56 -17.60 15.67
CA ASP A 179 -0.20 -18.15 15.54
C ASP A 179 0.84 -17.02 15.51
N TYR A 180 1.29 -16.67 16.71
CA TYR A 180 2.29 -15.65 17.01
C TYR A 180 3.61 -15.87 16.26
N SER A 181 4.05 -17.13 16.18
CA SER A 181 5.36 -17.47 15.61
C SER A 181 5.50 -17.13 14.13
N SER A 182 4.37 -17.00 13.43
CA SER A 182 4.30 -16.66 12.01
C SER A 182 4.31 -15.16 11.73
N LYS A 183 4.25 -14.28 12.74
CA LYS A 183 4.05 -12.83 12.56
C LYS A 183 5.36 -12.07 12.58
N VAL A 184 5.41 -11.01 11.79
CA VAL A 184 6.56 -10.10 11.78
C VAL A 184 6.43 -9.18 12.98
N ARG A 185 7.38 -9.29 13.89
CA ARG A 185 7.49 -8.38 15.03
C ARG A 185 8.27 -7.14 14.61
N THR A 186 7.77 -5.98 15.02
CA THR A 186 8.43 -4.69 14.83
C THR A 186 8.21 -3.79 16.03
N PHE A 187 8.92 -2.67 16.08
CA PHE A 187 8.80 -1.65 17.10
C PHE A 187 8.55 -0.29 16.44
N ILE A 188 7.64 0.50 17.00
CA ILE A 188 7.36 1.87 16.54
C ILE A 188 7.77 2.82 17.65
N GLU A 189 8.73 3.69 17.35
CA GLU A 189 9.21 4.69 18.28
C GLU A 189 8.26 5.91 18.29
N ASN A 190 7.80 6.32 19.47
CA ASN A 190 6.94 7.49 19.63
C ASN A 190 7.34 8.29 20.86
N TYR A 191 8.42 9.08 20.76
CA TYR A 191 8.91 10.04 21.78
C TYR A 191 8.95 9.53 23.24
N PHE A 192 8.87 8.22 23.46
CA PHE A 192 8.33 7.50 24.64
C PHE A 192 6.80 7.58 24.84
N PRO A 193 6.09 6.42 24.86
CA PRO A 193 6.58 5.03 24.85
C PRO A 193 6.86 4.42 23.45
N VAL A 194 7.72 3.39 23.39
CA VAL A 194 7.84 2.51 22.21
C VAL A 194 6.66 1.55 22.19
N LEU A 195 6.14 1.27 20.99
CA LEU A 195 5.09 0.28 20.78
C LEU A 195 5.68 -1.01 20.23
N LYS A 196 5.33 -2.15 20.83
CA LYS A 196 5.66 -3.48 20.28
C LYS A 196 4.55 -3.93 19.36
N CYS A 197 4.86 -4.15 18.09
CA CYS A 197 3.88 -4.43 17.06
C CYS A 197 4.05 -5.82 16.46
N TYR A 198 2.93 -6.44 16.13
CA TYR A 198 2.83 -7.74 15.48
C TYR A 198 2.03 -7.61 14.21
N SER A 199 2.66 -7.98 13.09
CA SER A 199 2.10 -7.72 11.78
C SER A 199 1.93 -9.01 11.00
N GLU A 200 0.70 -9.25 10.55
CA GLU A 200 0.39 -10.29 9.57
C GLU A 200 0.59 -9.75 8.15
N ASN A 201 1.24 -10.55 7.29
CA ASN A 201 1.46 -10.20 5.89
C ASN A 201 2.22 -8.87 5.68
N LEU A 202 3.14 -8.55 6.59
CA LEU A 202 4.05 -7.41 6.48
C LEU A 202 5.34 -7.80 5.72
N HIS A 203 5.70 -7.02 4.71
CA HIS A 203 6.81 -7.28 3.79
C HIS A 203 7.73 -6.05 3.65
N LEU A 204 8.02 -5.36 4.75
CA LEU A 204 8.92 -4.19 4.76
C LEU A 204 10.35 -4.61 4.48
N TYR A 205 10.83 -5.60 5.24
CA TYR A 205 12.16 -6.15 5.12
C TYR A 205 12.09 -7.37 4.21
N ARG A 206 12.96 -7.40 3.21
CA ARG A 206 13.00 -8.50 2.25
C ARG A 206 13.45 -9.78 2.95
N SER A 207 12.54 -10.71 3.20
CA SER A 207 12.92 -12.09 3.47
C SER A 207 13.51 -12.68 2.19
N ARG A 208 14.55 -13.53 2.30
CA ARG A 208 15.21 -14.15 1.14
C ARG A 208 14.24 -14.98 0.27
N SER A 209 13.06 -15.32 0.78
CA SER A 209 12.00 -16.00 0.04
C SER A 209 11.12 -15.03 -0.74
N LYS A 210 10.83 -15.35 -2.01
CA LYS A 210 9.80 -14.67 -2.82
C LYS A 210 8.44 -14.78 -2.12
N LEU A 211 8.03 -13.72 -1.44
CA LEU A 211 6.81 -13.70 -0.65
C LEU A 211 5.60 -13.71 -1.59
N LYS A 212 4.85 -14.82 -1.57
CA LYS A 212 3.56 -14.90 -2.24
C LYS A 212 2.56 -14.14 -1.38
N THR A 213 2.19 -12.93 -1.78
CA THR A 213 1.04 -12.27 -1.17
C THR A 213 -0.18 -13.15 -1.38
N LYS A 214 -0.84 -13.52 -0.29
CA LYS A 214 -2.12 -14.23 -0.37
C LYS A 214 -3.11 -13.33 -1.13
N LYS A 215 -3.79 -13.92 -2.10
CA LYS A 215 -4.88 -13.27 -2.84
C LYS A 215 -6.19 -13.69 -2.21
N LEU A 216 -7.11 -12.76 -2.05
CA LEU A 216 -8.49 -13.06 -1.68
C LEU A 216 -9.34 -13.13 -2.94
N THR A 217 -10.15 -14.18 -3.02
CA THR A 217 -11.20 -14.36 -4.02
C THR A 217 -12.57 -14.12 -3.37
N PHE A 218 -13.44 -13.35 -4.03
CA PHE A 218 -14.78 -13.04 -3.51
C PHE A 218 -15.71 -14.27 -3.44
N ASP A 219 -15.34 -15.35 -4.13
CA ASP A 219 -16.11 -16.60 -4.17
C ASP A 219 -15.94 -17.45 -2.90
N ASP A 220 -15.05 -17.06 -1.97
CA ASP A 220 -14.83 -17.82 -0.74
C ASP A 220 -16.08 -17.77 0.17
N GLU A 221 -16.50 -18.94 0.66
CA GLU A 221 -17.73 -19.18 1.45
C GLU A 221 -17.89 -18.24 2.67
N TRP A 222 -16.80 -17.62 3.11
CA TRP A 222 -16.71 -16.75 4.28
C TRP A 222 -17.20 -15.31 4.06
N ARG A 223 -17.84 -15.00 2.92
CA ARG A 223 -18.45 -13.68 2.63
C ARG A 223 -17.47 -12.51 2.82
N GLY A 224 -16.22 -12.69 2.39
CA GLY A 224 -15.19 -11.64 2.50
C GLY A 224 -14.59 -11.45 3.91
N LEU A 225 -14.87 -12.33 4.89
CA LEU A 225 -14.09 -12.41 6.12
C LEU A 225 -12.70 -12.98 5.80
N PHE A 226 -11.65 -12.17 5.96
CA PHE A 226 -10.29 -12.60 5.60
C PHE A 226 -9.36 -12.79 6.80
N SER A 227 -9.73 -12.23 7.95
CA SER A 227 -9.01 -12.44 9.20
C SER A 227 -9.96 -12.29 10.38
N HIS A 228 -9.71 -13.06 11.42
CA HIS A 228 -10.44 -13.05 12.67
C HIS A 228 -9.42 -13.12 13.80
N ILE A 229 -9.41 -12.10 14.65
CA ILE A 229 -8.41 -11.97 15.70
C ILE A 229 -9.12 -11.93 17.06
N PHE A 230 -8.80 -12.92 17.90
CA PHE A 230 -9.21 -12.96 19.30
C PHE A 230 -8.06 -12.46 20.17
N LEU A 231 -8.32 -11.37 20.89
CA LEU A 231 -7.36 -10.79 21.82
C LEU A 231 -7.79 -11.11 23.25
N ASP A 232 -6.95 -11.83 23.97
CA ASP A 232 -7.12 -12.00 25.42
C ASP A 232 -6.43 -10.84 26.15
N GLN A 233 -7.23 -9.84 26.49
CA GLN A 233 -6.77 -8.66 27.23
C GLN A 233 -7.10 -8.77 28.72
N ARG A 234 -7.54 -9.93 29.22
CA ARG A 234 -7.96 -10.07 30.62
C ARG A 234 -6.85 -9.75 31.61
N ASN A 235 -5.59 -9.98 31.21
CA ASN A 235 -4.41 -9.72 32.02
C ASN A 235 -3.64 -8.46 31.57
N ILE A 236 -4.03 -7.82 30.46
CA ILE A 236 -3.38 -6.60 29.97
C ILE A 236 -4.18 -5.41 30.50
N GLU A 237 -3.90 -5.03 31.75
CA GLU A 237 -4.54 -3.86 32.32
C GLU A 237 -3.94 -2.57 31.75
N PRO A 238 -4.77 -1.54 31.46
CA PRO A 238 -4.29 -0.33 30.83
C PRO A 238 -3.37 0.47 31.74
N PHE A 239 -2.08 0.52 31.38
CA PHE A 239 -1.14 1.37 32.07
C PHE A 239 -1.52 2.84 31.91
N PHE A 240 -1.19 3.63 32.92
CA PHE A 240 -1.60 5.01 33.07
C PHE A 240 -1.38 5.83 31.79
N PRO A 241 -2.37 6.61 31.34
CA PRO A 241 -3.73 6.73 31.91
C PRO A 241 -4.57 5.47 31.67
N ALA A 242 -5.35 5.06 32.68
CA ALA A 242 -6.29 3.93 32.61
C ALA A 242 -7.40 4.07 31.53
N TYR A 243 -7.39 5.17 30.79
CA TYR A 243 -8.31 5.48 29.69
C TYR A 243 -7.67 5.31 28.31
N GLU A 244 -6.37 5.02 28.25
CA GLU A 244 -5.69 4.82 26.98
C GLU A 244 -5.83 3.38 26.48
N PRO A 245 -6.12 3.21 25.18
CA PRO A 245 -6.16 1.89 24.56
C PRO A 245 -4.78 1.24 24.64
N GLN A 246 -4.73 0.01 25.11
CA GLN A 246 -3.47 -0.76 25.17
C GLN A 246 -3.09 -1.38 23.85
N VAL A 247 -4.10 -1.68 23.03
CA VAL A 247 -3.92 -2.27 21.72
C VAL A 247 -4.35 -1.25 20.68
N LEU A 248 -3.48 -1.07 19.70
CA LEU A 248 -3.66 -0.20 18.56
C LEU A 248 -3.64 -1.09 17.31
N LEU A 249 -4.54 -0.83 16.37
CA LEU A 249 -4.68 -1.58 15.12
C LEU A 249 -4.35 -0.70 13.92
N GLY A 250 -3.50 -1.20 13.05
CA GLY A 250 -3.22 -0.63 11.74
C GLY A 250 -3.58 -1.60 10.63
N ILE A 251 -4.19 -1.08 9.56
CA ILE A 251 -4.41 -1.83 8.31
C ILE A 251 -3.77 -1.02 7.19
N HIS A 252 -2.73 -1.55 6.56
CA HIS A 252 -1.93 -0.80 5.61
C HIS A 252 -1.38 -1.69 4.49
N SER A 253 -0.71 -1.07 3.52
CA SER A 253 -0.02 -1.82 2.46
C SER A 253 1.10 -2.65 3.07
N PRO A 254 1.26 -3.93 2.68
CA PRO A 254 2.35 -4.78 3.15
C PRO A 254 3.76 -4.21 2.98
N TYR A 255 3.93 -3.26 2.09
CA TYR A 255 5.23 -2.70 1.69
C TYR A 255 5.51 -1.33 2.28
N VAL A 256 4.54 -0.72 2.97
CA VAL A 256 4.64 0.64 3.52
C VAL A 256 4.65 0.53 5.04
N PRO A 257 5.68 1.06 5.74
CA PRO A 257 5.67 1.07 7.19
C PRO A 257 4.50 1.92 7.70
N ILE A 258 3.97 1.57 8.85
CA ILE A 258 2.86 2.31 9.47
C ILE A 258 3.38 3.28 10.52
N GLU A 259 2.78 4.46 10.58
CA GLU A 259 3.06 5.46 11.60
C GLU A 259 2.03 5.39 12.74
N ILE A 260 2.38 5.86 13.93
CA ILE A 260 1.48 5.81 15.08
C ILE A 260 0.15 6.55 14.84
N GLY A 261 0.17 7.63 14.04
CA GLY A 261 -1.01 8.41 13.70
C GLY A 261 -2.05 7.65 12.87
N ASP A 262 -1.62 6.58 12.20
CA ASP A 262 -2.49 5.71 11.37
C ASP A 262 -3.06 4.52 12.17
N LEU A 263 -2.70 4.40 13.45
CA LEU A 263 -3.17 3.32 14.30
C LEU A 263 -4.48 3.69 15.02
N HIS A 264 -5.39 2.72 15.12
CA HIS A 264 -6.68 2.85 15.76
C HIS A 264 -6.74 2.14 17.10
N ALA A 265 -7.23 2.86 18.10
CA ALA A 265 -7.54 2.35 19.42
C ALA A 265 -8.51 1.16 19.42
N ILE A 266 -8.12 0.03 20.02
CA ILE A 266 -9.00 -1.10 20.31
C ILE A 266 -9.33 -1.10 21.80
N ILE A 267 -10.62 -0.97 22.11
CA ILE A 267 -11.13 -0.96 23.48
C ILE A 267 -11.40 -2.40 23.92
N PRO A 268 -10.84 -2.85 25.06
CA PRO A 268 -11.12 -4.16 25.62
C PRO A 268 -12.62 -4.43 25.78
N GLY A 269 -13.07 -5.66 25.56
CA GLY A 269 -14.45 -6.08 25.76
C GLY A 269 -15.42 -5.67 24.66
N THR A 270 -14.91 -4.99 23.63
CA THR A 270 -15.69 -4.60 22.45
C THR A 270 -15.38 -5.54 21.29
N LYS A 271 -16.44 -5.96 20.58
CA LYS A 271 -16.32 -6.64 19.30
C LYS A 271 -16.36 -5.62 18.17
N TYR A 272 -15.37 -5.70 17.30
CA TYR A 272 -15.18 -4.81 16.16
C TYR A 272 -15.39 -5.57 14.86
N ASP A 273 -16.20 -4.99 13.98
CA ASP A 273 -16.35 -5.40 12.59
C ASP A 273 -15.77 -4.27 11.72
N ILE A 274 -14.62 -4.52 11.10
CA ILE A 274 -13.88 -3.52 10.35
C ILE A 274 -13.99 -3.86 8.88
N TYR A 275 -14.46 -2.89 8.10
CA TYR A 275 -14.59 -3.03 6.65
C TYR A 275 -13.39 -2.38 5.97
N VAL A 276 -12.66 -3.16 5.18
CA VAL A 276 -11.48 -2.72 4.45
C VAL A 276 -11.85 -2.57 2.98
N GLN A 277 -11.48 -1.43 2.40
CA GLN A 277 -11.74 -1.08 1.01
C GLN A 277 -10.43 -0.67 0.34
N LEU A 278 -10.21 -1.16 -0.88
CA LEU A 278 -9.17 -0.62 -1.75
C LEU A 278 -9.65 0.73 -2.29
N GLU A 279 -9.09 1.83 -1.80
CA GLU A 279 -9.47 3.16 -2.27
C GLU A 279 -8.91 3.44 -3.65
N LYS A 280 -7.64 3.08 -3.86
CA LYS A 280 -6.93 3.41 -5.09
C LYS A 280 -5.75 2.48 -5.34
N GLU A 281 -5.62 2.03 -6.58
CA GLU A 281 -4.39 1.40 -7.10
C GLU A 281 -3.89 2.25 -8.26
N GLU A 282 -2.65 2.73 -8.15
CA GLU A 282 -2.00 3.57 -9.15
C GLU A 282 -0.89 2.77 -9.83
N HIS A 283 -0.98 2.64 -11.14
CA HIS A 283 0.07 2.06 -11.98
C HIS A 283 0.77 3.18 -12.75
N LEU A 284 2.00 3.48 -12.36
CA LEU A 284 2.88 4.42 -13.05
C LEU A 284 3.72 3.65 -14.07
N LEU A 285 4.04 4.31 -15.19
CA LEU A 285 4.87 3.74 -16.24
C LEU A 285 6.36 3.92 -15.91
N PRO A 286 7.21 2.89 -15.98
CA PRO A 286 8.64 3.01 -15.71
C PRO A 286 9.35 3.89 -16.75
N PRO A 287 10.63 4.25 -16.55
CA PRO A 287 11.43 4.91 -17.58
C PRO A 287 11.34 4.18 -18.93
N PRO A 288 11.18 4.90 -20.06
CA PRO A 288 11.49 6.32 -20.28
C PRO A 288 10.37 7.33 -19.99
N TYR A 289 9.21 6.90 -19.50
CA TYR A 289 8.10 7.80 -19.20
C TYR A 289 8.43 8.73 -18.03
N GLN A 290 7.94 9.98 -18.06
CA GLN A 290 8.25 11.01 -17.06
C GLN A 290 7.43 10.87 -15.77
N THR A 291 7.13 9.65 -15.34
CA THR A 291 6.41 9.40 -14.07
C THR A 291 7.34 9.48 -12.86
N GLY A 292 8.66 9.38 -13.09
CA GLY A 292 9.66 9.34 -12.02
C GLY A 292 9.59 8.07 -11.17
N CYS A 293 8.80 7.06 -11.56
CA CYS A 293 8.71 5.81 -10.81
C CYS A 293 9.90 4.89 -11.08
N LYS A 294 10.19 4.00 -10.13
CA LYS A 294 11.16 2.92 -10.27
C LYS A 294 10.43 1.59 -10.10
N ASP A 295 10.73 0.64 -10.98
CA ASP A 295 10.24 -0.72 -10.81
C ASP A 295 10.95 -1.34 -9.61
N ASN A 296 10.23 -1.34 -8.49
CA ASN A 296 10.64 -2.02 -7.26
C ASN A 296 10.21 -3.49 -7.27
N ALA A 297 9.66 -3.97 -8.39
CA ALA A 297 9.33 -5.39 -8.54
C ALA A 297 10.60 -6.21 -8.31
N PRO A 298 10.57 -7.22 -7.43
CA PRO A 298 11.71 -8.11 -7.26
C PRO A 298 12.04 -8.72 -8.61
N SER A 299 13.20 -8.39 -9.17
CA SER A 299 13.62 -8.98 -10.44
C SER A 299 13.62 -10.51 -10.29
N GLU A 300 13.32 -11.24 -11.36
CA GLU A 300 13.20 -12.69 -11.28
C GLU A 300 14.47 -13.38 -10.76
N ASN A 301 15.62 -12.70 -10.83
CA ASN A 301 16.92 -13.14 -10.36
C ASN A 301 17.35 -12.52 -9.00
N ALA A 302 16.45 -11.86 -8.29
CA ALA A 302 16.79 -11.04 -7.13
C ALA A 302 16.88 -11.86 -5.83
N GLU A 303 17.76 -12.85 -5.78
CA GLU A 303 18.17 -13.46 -4.51
C GLU A 303 19.00 -12.46 -3.65
N GLU A 304 19.51 -11.37 -4.24
CA GLU A 304 20.43 -10.43 -3.56
C GLU A 304 19.97 -8.96 -3.49
N SER A 305 18.85 -8.57 -4.10
CA SER A 305 18.50 -7.14 -4.09
C SER A 305 17.98 -6.70 -2.72
N THR A 306 18.68 -5.79 -2.04
CA THR A 306 18.27 -5.15 -0.78
C THR A 306 17.35 -3.95 -1.00
N SER A 307 16.82 -3.76 -2.21
CA SER A 307 16.05 -2.55 -2.53
C SER A 307 14.77 -2.44 -1.68
N PRO A 308 14.49 -1.26 -1.10
CA PRO A 308 13.26 -1.02 -0.35
C PRO A 308 12.03 -1.21 -1.24
N ASN A 309 10.98 -1.83 -0.68
CA ASN A 309 9.77 -2.16 -1.43
C ASN A 309 8.83 -0.96 -1.65
N SER A 310 9.05 0.15 -0.94
CA SER A 310 8.28 1.38 -1.08
C SER A 310 9.16 2.63 -0.95
N PHE A 311 8.63 3.77 -1.40
CA PHE A 311 9.28 5.06 -1.24
C PHE A 311 9.50 5.42 0.23
N GLN A 312 8.48 5.22 1.08
CA GLN A 312 8.59 5.49 2.50
C GLN A 312 9.66 4.62 3.16
N MET A 313 9.68 3.33 2.84
CA MET A 313 10.73 2.42 3.33
C MET A 313 12.14 2.85 2.87
N CYS A 314 12.26 3.40 1.66
CA CYS A 314 13.54 3.95 1.17
C CYS A 314 14.00 5.15 2.00
N LEU A 315 13.08 6.07 2.29
CA LEU A 315 13.38 7.23 3.14
C LEU A 315 13.77 6.80 4.56
N ASP A 316 13.01 5.87 5.15
CA ASP A 316 13.30 5.31 6.47
C ASP A 316 14.69 4.66 6.51
N MET A 317 15.05 3.87 5.48
CA MET A 317 16.39 3.28 5.37
C MET A 317 17.49 4.35 5.28
N CYS A 318 17.30 5.40 4.45
CA CYS A 318 18.26 6.50 4.36
C CYS A 318 18.42 7.26 5.69
N ARG A 319 17.32 7.45 6.45
CA ARG A 319 17.36 8.04 7.80
C ARG A 319 18.11 7.13 8.76
N SER A 320 17.81 5.84 8.74
CA SER A 320 18.47 4.83 9.58
C SER A 320 19.96 4.73 9.30
N GLU A 321 20.40 4.72 8.05
CA GLU A 321 21.83 4.65 7.72
C GLU A 321 22.60 5.87 8.25
N TYR A 322 22.01 7.06 8.11
CA TYR A 322 22.57 8.27 8.69
C TYR A 322 22.59 8.21 10.23
N ALA A 323 21.47 7.82 10.85
CA ALA A 323 21.36 7.70 12.30
C ALA A 323 22.32 6.65 12.88
N LYS A 324 22.51 5.51 12.22
CA LYS A 324 23.52 4.50 12.60
C LYS A 324 24.92 5.10 12.58
N ALA A 325 25.25 5.86 11.53
CA ALA A 325 26.56 6.48 11.41
C ALA A 325 26.79 7.56 12.47
N VAL A 326 25.75 8.31 12.85
CA VAL A 326 25.86 9.45 13.78
C VAL A 326 25.66 9.07 15.25
N LYS A 327 24.71 8.18 15.53
CA LYS A 327 24.24 7.81 16.86
C LYS A 327 24.44 6.34 17.22
N GLY A 328 24.76 5.47 16.24
CA GLY A 328 24.95 4.04 16.48
C GLY A 328 23.66 3.20 16.53
N CYS A 329 22.49 3.77 16.20
CA CYS A 329 21.17 3.13 16.30
C CYS A 329 20.22 3.54 15.15
N ASN A 330 19.02 2.95 15.05
CA ASN A 330 18.12 3.10 13.89
C ASN A 330 17.08 4.20 14.05
N GLU A 331 17.53 5.41 14.41
CA GLU A 331 16.62 6.55 14.48
C GLU A 331 16.02 6.89 13.11
N GLY A 332 14.74 7.28 13.09
CA GLY A 332 14.04 7.73 11.89
C GLY A 332 13.45 6.62 11.01
N MET A 333 13.52 5.36 11.46
CA MET A 333 12.69 4.27 10.95
C MET A 333 11.30 4.33 11.58
N SER A 334 10.22 4.30 10.78
CA SER A 334 8.86 4.27 11.35
C SER A 334 8.53 2.92 11.99
N MET A 335 9.11 1.83 11.46
CA MET A 335 9.05 0.49 12.07
C MET A 335 10.47 -0.09 12.11
N VAL A 336 10.86 -0.67 13.25
CA VAL A 336 12.17 -1.28 13.48
C VAL A 336 12.00 -2.78 13.72
N SER A 337 12.83 -3.64 13.12
CA SER A 337 12.68 -5.11 13.25
C SER A 337 13.21 -5.69 14.57
N SER A 338 14.14 -5.00 15.23
CA SER A 338 14.85 -5.48 16.42
C SER A 338 14.81 -4.45 17.54
N GLU A 339 14.76 -4.91 18.79
CA GLU A 339 14.84 -4.02 19.95
C GLU A 339 16.23 -3.38 20.09
N LEU A 340 17.29 -4.10 19.66
CA LEU A 340 18.68 -3.66 19.73
C LEU A 340 18.98 -2.50 18.78
N ASP A 341 18.10 -2.33 17.80
CA ASP A 341 18.18 -1.28 16.80
C ASP A 341 17.51 0.02 17.27
N LEU A 342 16.77 0.01 18.38
CA LEU A 342 16.10 1.20 18.92
C LEU A 342 17.11 2.16 19.57
N CYS A 343 16.85 3.45 19.45
CA CYS A 343 17.64 4.49 20.08
C CYS A 343 17.08 4.81 21.47
N TYR A 344 17.63 4.22 22.52
CA TYR A 344 17.31 4.64 23.89
C TYR A 344 18.03 5.96 24.18
N GLY A 345 17.30 6.93 24.75
CA GLY A 345 17.68 8.34 24.78
C GLY A 345 19.08 8.63 25.32
N ASP A 346 19.68 9.70 24.78
CA ASP A 346 20.83 10.52 25.24
C ASP A 346 21.89 9.89 26.16
N ASP A 347 22.23 8.61 26.00
CA ASP A 347 23.54 8.11 26.41
C ASP A 347 24.58 8.74 25.47
N ASP A 348 24.84 10.04 25.69
CA ASP A 348 25.82 10.85 24.98
C ASP A 348 27.21 10.23 25.04
N ASP A 349 27.46 9.40 26.05
CA ASP A 349 28.74 8.73 26.31
C ASP A 349 29.13 7.72 25.20
N ASP A 350 28.15 7.15 24.48
CA ASP A 350 28.42 6.20 23.37
C ASP A 350 28.38 6.86 21.99
N ARG A 351 28.14 8.17 21.92
CA ARG A 351 28.13 8.88 20.62
C ARG A 351 29.53 8.86 20.02
N PRO A 352 29.70 8.35 18.78
CA PRO A 352 30.98 8.45 18.09
C PRO A 352 31.38 9.92 18.02
N SER A 353 32.64 10.23 18.36
CA SER A 353 33.18 11.58 18.21
C SER A 353 33.44 11.87 16.74
N ILE A 354 32.41 12.33 16.03
CA ILE A 354 32.45 12.60 14.59
C ILE A 354 32.96 14.03 14.35
N PRO A 355 34.08 14.21 13.61
CA PRO A 355 34.53 15.52 13.19
C PRO A 355 33.45 16.24 12.36
N SER A 356 33.37 17.57 12.49
CA SER A 356 32.37 18.37 11.76
C SER A 356 32.39 18.15 10.24
N GLU A 357 33.57 17.94 9.66
CA GLU A 357 33.73 17.65 8.22
C GLU A 357 33.06 16.32 7.81
N GLN A 358 33.18 15.27 8.63
CA GLN A 358 32.53 13.98 8.38
C GLN A 358 31.01 14.09 8.55
N LEU A 359 30.54 14.92 9.47
CA LEU A 359 29.11 15.16 9.64
C LEU A 359 28.48 15.79 8.39
N VAL A 360 29.16 16.74 7.75
CA VAL A 360 28.73 17.34 6.48
C VAL A 360 28.69 16.26 5.38
N GLU A 361 29.72 15.41 5.28
CA GLU A 361 29.73 14.31 4.31
C GLU A 361 28.57 13.32 4.52
N LEU A 362 28.24 12.99 5.77
CA LEU A 362 27.10 12.13 6.11
C LEU A 362 25.76 12.78 5.74
N GLN A 363 25.61 14.10 5.94
CA GLN A 363 24.43 14.85 5.53
C GLN A 363 24.27 14.88 4.02
N ASP A 364 25.35 15.12 3.29
CA ASP A 364 25.34 15.10 1.82
C ASP A 364 24.98 13.70 1.29
N LYS A 365 25.52 12.63 1.91
CA LYS A 365 25.15 11.24 1.61
C LYS A 365 23.67 10.98 1.87
N GLN A 366 23.12 11.44 2.99
CA GLN A 366 21.70 11.29 3.31
C GLN A 366 20.83 12.01 2.28
N LEU A 367 21.17 13.25 1.92
CA LEU A 367 20.44 14.01 0.91
C LEU A 367 20.50 13.32 -0.45
N HIS A 368 21.66 12.81 -0.84
CA HIS A 368 21.82 12.02 -2.06
C HIS A 368 20.97 10.73 -2.03
N CYS A 369 20.93 10.04 -0.89
CA CYS A 369 20.09 8.87 -0.68
C CYS A 369 18.59 9.21 -0.88
N PHE A 370 18.09 10.29 -0.26
CA PHE A 370 16.72 10.76 -0.45
C PHE A 370 16.39 11.11 -1.91
N GLN A 371 17.30 11.76 -2.63
CA GLN A 371 17.11 12.09 -4.06
C GLN A 371 17.02 10.84 -4.95
N ASN A 372 17.69 9.77 -4.54
CA ASN A 372 17.69 8.47 -5.22
C ASN A 372 16.48 7.60 -4.86
N CYS A 373 15.78 7.89 -3.76
CA CYS A 373 14.49 7.28 -3.47
C CYS A 373 13.46 7.70 -4.53
N LYS A 374 12.84 6.72 -5.18
CA LYS A 374 11.80 6.93 -6.20
C LYS A 374 10.52 6.25 -5.79
N GLN A 375 9.38 6.80 -6.22
CA GLN A 375 8.09 6.17 -6.02
C GLN A 375 8.06 4.82 -6.75
N GLY A 376 7.48 3.81 -6.12
CA GLY A 376 7.23 2.55 -6.81
C GLY A 376 6.27 2.75 -7.98
N CYS A 377 6.47 2.00 -9.06
CA CYS A 377 5.55 2.05 -10.20
C CYS A 377 4.15 1.48 -9.88
N LEU A 378 4.00 0.84 -8.72
CA LEU A 378 2.71 0.44 -8.15
C LEU A 378 2.53 1.11 -6.78
N ALA A 379 1.46 1.90 -6.63
CA ALA A 379 1.06 2.44 -5.34
C ALA A 379 -0.37 1.99 -4.99
N VAL A 380 -0.55 1.46 -3.78
CA VAL A 380 -1.82 0.93 -3.30
C VAL A 380 -2.21 1.74 -2.07
N ARG A 381 -3.41 2.34 -2.09
CA ARG A 381 -4.02 3.03 -0.96
C ARG A 381 -5.18 2.21 -0.44
N ILE A 382 -5.10 1.85 0.84
CA ILE A 382 -6.11 1.07 1.54
C ILE A 382 -6.82 2.02 2.50
N GLY A 383 -8.13 2.10 2.35
CA GLY A 383 -9.01 2.78 3.29
C GLY A 383 -9.71 1.75 4.15
N PHE A 384 -10.13 2.17 5.33
CA PHE A 384 -11.07 1.39 6.12
C PHE A 384 -11.97 2.33 6.92
N ILE A 385 -13.16 1.82 7.23
CA ILE A 385 -14.14 2.56 8.00
C ILE A 385 -13.94 2.15 9.46
N PRO A 386 -13.47 3.05 10.34
CA PRO A 386 -13.26 2.70 11.73
C PRO A 386 -14.59 2.36 12.40
N PRO A 387 -14.59 1.35 13.28
CA PRO A 387 -15.79 0.90 13.96
C PRO A 387 -16.26 1.96 14.96
N GLY A 388 -17.53 2.37 14.86
CA GLY A 388 -18.12 3.44 15.68
C GLY A 388 -18.77 4.56 14.88
N PHE A 389 -18.51 4.66 13.57
CA PHE A 389 -19.15 5.64 12.69
C PHE A 389 -20.37 5.13 11.92
N THR A 390 -20.75 3.86 12.13
CA THR A 390 -22.00 3.33 11.59
C THR A 390 -22.81 2.70 12.71
N GLU A 391 -23.81 3.43 13.20
CA GLU A 391 -25.12 2.78 13.33
C GLU A 391 -25.45 2.27 11.93
N CYS A 392 -25.07 1.03 11.63
CA CYS A 392 -25.56 0.36 10.44
C CYS A 392 -27.08 0.26 10.64
N PRO A 393 -27.92 1.03 9.93
CA PRO A 393 -29.33 1.11 10.27
C PRO A 393 -29.95 -0.26 9.99
N ARG A 394 -30.18 -1.03 11.06
CA ARG A 394 -30.78 -2.37 10.99
C ARG A 394 -32.21 -2.37 10.44
N ARG A 395 -32.80 -1.20 10.16
CA ARG A 395 -34.09 -1.05 9.51
C ARG A 395 -34.06 0.21 8.65
N THR A 396 -33.82 0.04 7.34
CA THR A 396 -34.59 0.57 6.19
C THR A 396 -33.71 0.50 4.92
N LEU A 397 -33.14 -0.67 4.62
CA LEU A 397 -32.53 -0.94 3.32
C LEU A 397 -33.59 -1.55 2.38
N LYS A 398 -34.69 -0.81 2.15
CA LYS A 398 -35.78 -1.23 1.25
C LYS A 398 -36.12 -0.21 0.15
N ILE A 399 -35.38 0.90 0.06
CA ILE A 399 -35.64 1.96 -0.94
C ILE A 399 -34.45 2.18 -1.91
N PHE A 400 -33.32 1.48 -1.75
CA PHE A 400 -32.20 1.53 -2.69
C PHE A 400 -31.98 0.24 -3.51
N GLN A 401 -32.98 -0.64 -3.59
CA GLN A 401 -32.84 -1.92 -4.32
C GLN A 401 -32.85 -1.79 -5.86
N ASP A 402 -33.30 -0.67 -6.43
CA ASP A 402 -33.42 -0.56 -7.90
C ASP A 402 -32.35 0.32 -8.59
N LYS A 403 -31.41 0.92 -7.83
CA LYS A 403 -30.28 1.68 -8.42
C LYS A 403 -28.90 1.41 -7.81
N ALA A 404 -28.79 0.58 -6.77
CA ALA A 404 -27.52 0.19 -6.16
C ALA A 404 -27.10 -1.26 -6.54
N ARG A 405 -27.02 -1.55 -7.84
CA ARG A 405 -26.17 -2.65 -8.38
C ARG A 405 -24.75 -2.15 -8.65
N LEU A 406 -24.26 -1.22 -7.84
CA LEU A 406 -22.84 -0.88 -7.75
C LEU A 406 -22.36 -1.53 -6.46
N LEU A 407 -21.59 -2.60 -6.66
CA LEU A 407 -21.09 -3.53 -5.67
C LEU A 407 -20.08 -2.85 -4.74
N ASP A 408 -20.47 -2.62 -3.49
CA ASP A 408 -19.53 -2.31 -2.41
C ASP A 408 -18.77 -3.60 -2.05
N CYS A 409 -17.56 -3.74 -2.60
CA CYS A 409 -16.65 -4.83 -2.26
C CYS A 409 -15.92 -4.51 -0.96
N ASN A 410 -16.60 -4.77 0.16
CA ASN A 410 -16.04 -4.60 1.49
C ASN A 410 -15.51 -5.93 2.02
N PHE A 411 -14.24 -5.96 2.42
CA PHE A 411 -13.67 -7.07 3.17
C PHE A 411 -13.92 -6.88 4.66
N ARG A 412 -14.21 -7.96 5.39
CA ARG A 412 -14.49 -7.90 6.83
C ARG A 412 -13.31 -8.44 7.64
N LEU A 413 -12.89 -7.66 8.63
CA LEU A 413 -12.00 -8.09 9.70
C LEU A 413 -12.81 -8.06 11.00
N CYS A 414 -12.88 -9.20 11.68
CA CYS A 414 -13.49 -9.28 13.00
C CYS A 414 -12.40 -9.28 14.07
N ILE A 415 -12.52 -8.38 15.05
CA ILE A 415 -11.67 -8.38 16.24
C ILE A 415 -12.57 -8.50 17.46
N SER A 416 -12.31 -9.48 18.31
CA SER A 416 -13.04 -9.63 19.56
C SER A 416 -12.06 -9.58 20.72
N GLY A 417 -12.12 -8.52 21.52
CA GLY A 417 -11.45 -8.49 22.81
C GLY A 417 -12.35 -9.15 23.85
N THR A 418 -11.92 -10.23 24.48
CA THR A 418 -12.67 -10.74 25.64
C THR A 418 -12.29 -9.92 26.87
N THR A 419 -13.25 -9.21 27.44
CA THR A 419 -13.19 -8.90 28.86
C THR A 419 -13.80 -10.08 29.61
N ALA A 420 -13.34 -10.34 30.82
CA ALA A 420 -14.04 -11.27 31.67
C ALA A 420 -15.45 -10.68 31.94
N VAL A 421 -16.45 -11.17 31.21
CA VAL A 421 -17.83 -10.72 31.35
C VAL A 421 -18.34 -11.20 32.69
N THR A 422 -18.67 -10.25 33.56
CA THR A 422 -19.40 -10.49 34.79
C THR A 422 -20.77 -11.09 34.44
N GLY A 423 -20.93 -12.39 34.65
CA GLY A 423 -22.24 -12.97 34.89
C GLY A 423 -22.74 -12.47 36.24
N LEU A 424 -23.65 -11.49 36.22
CA LEU A 424 -24.49 -11.13 37.35
C LEU A 424 -25.78 -11.95 37.31
#